data_AF-A0A5Q4EU26-F1
#
_entry.id   AF-A0A5Q4EU26-F1
#
_cell.length_a   1.000
_cell.length_b   1.000
_cell.length_c   1.000
_cell.angle_alpha   90.00
_cell.angle_beta   90.00
_cell.angle_gamma   90.00
#
_symmetry.space_group_name_H-M   'P 1'
#
loop_
_entity.id
_entity.type
_entity.pdbx_description
1 polymer ?
#
loop_
_entity_poly.entity_id
_entity_poly.type
_entity_poly.pdbx_seq_one_letter_code
_entity_poly.pdbx_strand_id
1 'polypeptide(L)'
;MDNEENITHEQHAADESAGVTPTDSVAKDTQSRVEALERSLHEAQTALAASERRRSLERALLDAGAVDLETAFAVAERANGVAEGADAAQTVAALRKSKPFLFRDAKTGSGAAMSARAPAGRPGVERAADEAAATGDRASLLRYMRARRESSK
;
A
#
# COMPACT_ATOMS: atom_id res chain seq x y z
N MET A 1 51.86 -32.21 79.52
CA MET A 1 51.19 -33.52 79.53
C MET A 1 49.71 -33.26 79.76
N ASP A 2 49.13 -32.36 78.96
CA ASP A 2 48.75 -32.55 77.54
C ASP A 2 47.37 -33.21 77.55
N ASN A 3 46.32 -32.42 77.27
CA ASN A 3 45.65 -32.38 75.96
C ASN A 3 44.89 -33.72 75.74
N GLU A 4 43.59 -33.78 75.47
CA GLU A 4 42.82 -32.97 74.53
C GLU A 4 41.33 -33.00 74.93
N GLU A 5 40.77 -31.80 75.06
CA GLU A 5 39.33 -31.57 75.02
C GLU A 5 38.83 -31.96 73.63
N ASN A 6 38.03 -33.01 73.54
CA ASN A 6 37.37 -33.40 72.30
C ASN A 6 36.19 -32.45 72.05
N ILE A 7 36.51 -31.27 71.52
CA ILE A 7 35.60 -30.25 71.03
C ILE A 7 34.82 -30.88 69.87
N THR A 8 33.61 -31.33 70.15
CA THR A 8 32.61 -31.58 69.12
C THR A 8 32.27 -30.25 68.51
N HIS A 9 32.93 -29.97 67.40
CA HIS A 9 32.64 -28.84 66.53
C HIS A 9 31.26 -29.09 65.94
N GLU A 10 30.23 -28.64 66.66
CA GLU A 10 28.89 -28.40 66.17
C GLU A 10 29.01 -27.35 65.06
N GLN A 11 29.40 -27.80 63.87
CA GLN A 11 29.26 -27.04 62.63
C GLN A 11 27.77 -26.93 62.36
N HIS A 12 27.12 -26.02 63.09
CA HIS A 12 26.03 -25.22 62.58
C HIS A 12 26.62 -24.40 61.42
N ALA A 13 26.81 -25.07 60.28
CA ALA A 13 26.81 -24.40 58.99
C ALA A 13 25.45 -23.70 58.95
N ALA A 14 25.50 -22.39 59.15
CA ALA A 14 24.40 -21.50 58.87
C ALA A 14 23.90 -21.85 57.48
N ASP A 15 22.76 -22.53 57.45
CA ASP A 15 21.85 -22.50 56.33
C ASP A 15 21.36 -21.06 56.23
N GLU A 16 22.23 -20.17 55.74
CA GLU A 16 21.85 -18.95 55.05
C GLU A 16 21.12 -19.38 53.78
N SER A 17 19.95 -20.00 53.95
CA SER A 17 18.92 -20.00 52.94
C SER A 17 18.49 -18.55 52.81
N ALA A 18 19.25 -17.84 51.97
CA ALA A 18 18.99 -16.49 51.53
C ALA A 18 17.51 -16.40 51.20
N GLY A 19 16.77 -15.77 52.11
CA GLY A 19 15.35 -15.54 52.02
C GLY A 19 15.09 -14.63 50.83
N VAL A 20 14.96 -15.23 49.64
CA VAL A 20 14.16 -14.63 48.58
C VAL A 20 12.75 -14.66 49.13
N THR A 21 12.34 -13.55 49.73
CA THR A 21 10.97 -13.41 50.21
C THR A 21 10.05 -13.63 49.00
N PRO A 22 8.93 -14.38 49.15
CA PRO A 22 7.98 -14.62 48.05
C PRO A 22 7.54 -13.32 47.37
N THR A 23 7.54 -12.21 48.12
CA THR A 23 7.28 -10.85 47.66
C THR A 23 8.28 -10.32 46.64
N ASP A 24 9.59 -10.59 46.81
CA ASP A 24 10.62 -10.15 45.85
C ASP A 24 10.55 -10.91 44.53
N SER A 25 10.16 -12.20 44.59
CA SER A 25 9.94 -13.01 43.40
C SER A 25 8.75 -12.50 42.57
N VAL A 26 7.62 -12.20 43.23
CA VAL A 26 6.44 -11.63 42.57
C VAL A 26 6.72 -10.23 42.02
N ALA A 27 7.48 -9.39 42.73
CA ALA A 27 7.87 -8.07 42.23
C ALA A 27 8.75 -8.17 40.97
N LYS A 28 9.69 -9.11 40.92
CA LYS A 28 10.54 -9.32 39.73
C LYS A 28 9.77 -9.90 38.54
N ASP A 29 8.85 -10.85 38.78
CA ASP A 29 8.01 -11.42 37.72
C ASP A 29 7.06 -10.35 37.14
N THR A 30 6.43 -9.55 37.99
CA THR A 30 5.57 -8.43 37.54
C THR A 30 6.36 -7.39 36.75
N GLN A 31 7.54 -6.99 37.20
CA GLN A 31 8.43 -6.08 36.46
C GLN A 31 8.82 -6.65 35.09
N SER A 32 9.21 -7.93 35.04
CA SER A 32 9.58 -8.60 33.79
C SER A 32 8.41 -8.65 32.79
N ARG A 33 7.19 -8.86 33.29
CA ARG A 33 5.96 -8.84 32.46
C ARG A 33 5.66 -7.44 31.94
N VAL A 34 5.83 -6.40 32.75
CA VAL A 34 5.64 -5.01 32.32
C VAL A 34 6.60 -4.69 31.18
N GLU A 35 7.90 -4.99 31.33
CA GLU A 35 8.90 -4.74 30.30
C GLU A 35 8.65 -5.55 29.01
N ALA A 36 8.13 -6.76 29.13
CA ALA A 36 7.75 -7.57 27.96
C ALA A 36 6.53 -6.97 27.24
N LEU A 37 5.52 -6.50 27.98
CA LEU A 37 4.34 -5.86 27.42
C LEU A 37 4.67 -4.51 26.77
N GLU A 38 5.53 -3.70 27.38
CA GLU A 38 5.99 -2.43 26.81
C GLU A 38 6.73 -2.63 25.48
N ARG A 39 7.61 -3.63 25.42
CA ARG A 39 8.28 -4.00 24.16
C ARG A 39 7.29 -4.45 23.09
N SER A 40 6.36 -5.34 23.44
CA SER A 40 5.34 -5.81 22.50
C SER A 40 4.44 -4.68 22.01
N LEU A 41 4.08 -3.75 22.90
CA LEU A 41 3.29 -2.57 22.55
C LEU A 41 4.07 -1.66 21.59
N HIS A 42 5.35 -1.40 21.86
CA HIS A 42 6.20 -0.58 20.99
C HIS A 42 6.38 -1.21 19.60
N GLU A 43 6.62 -2.51 19.54
CA GLU A 43 6.70 -3.27 18.28
C GLU A 43 5.39 -3.20 17.49
N ALA A 44 4.25 -3.42 18.16
CA ALA A 44 2.93 -3.35 17.53
C ALA A 44 2.61 -1.94 17.02
N GLN A 45 2.95 -0.89 17.78
CA GLN A 45 2.78 0.50 17.36
C GLN A 45 3.63 0.83 16.13
N THR A 46 4.87 0.37 16.11
CA THR A 46 5.78 0.59 14.98
C THR A 46 5.28 -0.11 13.72
N ALA A 47 4.82 -1.36 13.84
CA ALA A 47 4.24 -2.13 12.76
C ALA A 47 2.94 -1.48 12.22
N LEU A 48 2.07 -1.00 13.13
CA LEU A 48 0.86 -0.29 12.76
C LEU A 48 1.18 1.00 11.99
N ALA A 49 2.08 1.83 12.51
CA ALA A 49 2.49 3.08 11.86
C ALA A 49 3.12 2.84 10.48
N ALA A 50 3.90 1.75 10.31
CA ALA A 50 4.43 1.37 9.01
C ALA A 50 3.32 0.95 8.02
N SER A 51 2.37 0.15 8.48
CA SER A 51 1.22 -0.31 7.68
C SER A 51 0.30 0.84 7.25
N GLU A 52 0.01 1.77 8.17
CA GLU A 52 -0.81 2.95 7.88
C GLU A 52 -0.15 3.87 6.86
N ARG A 53 1.17 4.12 7.01
CA ARG A 53 1.94 4.89 6.02
C ARG A 53 1.88 4.27 4.63
N ARG A 54 2.13 2.95 4.55
CA ARG A 54 2.04 2.20 3.29
C ARG A 54 0.66 2.35 2.65
N ARG A 55 -0.40 2.09 3.41
CA ARG A 55 -1.78 2.21 2.94
C ARG A 55 -2.13 3.63 2.48
N SER A 56 -1.65 4.64 3.20
CA SER A 56 -1.84 6.05 2.83
C SER A 56 -1.17 6.38 1.50
N LEU A 57 0.05 5.90 1.28
CA LEU A 57 0.80 6.11 0.05
C LEU A 57 0.15 5.39 -1.14
N GLU A 58 -0.26 4.13 -0.97
CA GLU A 58 -0.97 3.36 -1.99
C GLU A 58 -2.26 4.05 -2.43
N ARG A 59 -3.07 4.55 -1.48
CA ARG A 59 -4.27 5.33 -1.78
C ARG A 59 -3.96 6.60 -2.56
N ALA A 60 -2.97 7.37 -2.13
CA ALA A 60 -2.59 8.61 -2.81
C ALA A 60 -2.09 8.34 -4.25
N LEU A 61 -1.38 7.24 -4.48
CA LEU A 61 -0.93 6.83 -5.81
C LEU A 61 -2.10 6.39 -6.72
N LEU A 62 -3.07 5.65 -6.17
CA LEU A 62 -4.30 5.28 -6.87
C LEU A 62 -5.10 6.52 -7.28
N ASP A 63 -5.33 7.43 -6.33
CA ASP A 63 -6.10 8.66 -6.55
C ASP A 63 -5.40 9.57 -7.58
N ALA A 64 -4.08 9.57 -7.62
CA ALA A 64 -3.29 10.28 -8.63
C ALA A 64 -3.26 9.59 -10.01
N GLY A 65 -3.84 8.39 -10.14
CA GLY A 65 -3.93 7.67 -11.40
C GLY A 65 -2.62 7.00 -11.82
N ALA A 66 -1.87 6.43 -10.89
CA ALA A 66 -0.68 5.63 -11.21
C ALA A 66 -1.00 4.54 -12.26
N VAL A 67 -0.17 4.43 -13.29
CA VAL A 67 -0.32 3.43 -14.36
C VAL A 67 0.05 2.04 -13.85
N ASP A 68 1.12 1.97 -13.06
CA ASP A 68 1.62 0.80 -12.38
C ASP A 68 1.88 1.18 -10.91
N LEU A 69 1.04 0.62 -10.04
CA LEU A 69 1.06 0.93 -8.61
C LEU A 69 2.32 0.41 -7.93
N GLU A 70 2.77 -0.81 -8.25
CA GLU A 70 3.94 -1.41 -7.61
C GLU A 70 5.21 -0.64 -7.98
N THR A 71 5.36 -0.32 -9.27
CA THR A 71 6.49 0.49 -9.74
C THR A 71 6.47 1.89 -9.13
N ALA A 72 5.31 2.56 -9.12
CA ALA A 72 5.20 3.89 -8.54
C ALA A 72 5.47 3.88 -7.02
N PHE A 73 5.01 2.85 -6.31
CA PHE A 73 5.26 2.65 -4.88
C PHE A 73 6.73 2.44 -4.58
N ALA A 74 7.41 1.51 -5.28
CA ALA A 74 8.83 1.25 -5.10
C ALA A 74 9.69 2.50 -5.37
N VAL A 75 9.30 3.30 -6.37
CA VAL A 75 9.96 4.57 -6.66
C VAL A 75 9.70 5.61 -5.58
N ALA A 76 8.48 5.70 -5.05
CA ALA A 76 8.11 6.61 -3.98
C ALA A 76 8.85 6.26 -2.67
N GLU A 77 8.93 4.98 -2.30
CA GLU A 77 9.71 4.53 -1.14
C GLU A 77 11.19 4.89 -1.28
N ARG A 78 11.78 4.67 -2.46
CA ARG A 78 13.18 5.02 -2.70
C ARG A 78 13.41 6.54 -2.67
N ALA A 79 12.46 7.33 -3.18
CA ALA A 79 12.56 8.80 -3.22
C ALA A 79 12.38 9.44 -1.84
N ASN A 80 11.52 8.86 -1.00
CA ASN A 80 11.31 9.31 0.38
C ASN A 80 12.34 8.79 1.37
N GLY A 81 13.19 7.84 0.97
CA GLY A 81 14.34 7.31 1.72
C GLY A 81 14.22 7.41 3.23
N VAL A 82 13.52 6.48 3.88
CA VAL A 82 13.42 6.36 5.35
C VAL A 82 13.04 7.66 6.08
N ALA A 83 12.55 8.70 5.40
CA ALA A 83 12.07 9.91 6.06
C ALA A 83 10.72 9.59 6.70
N GLU A 84 10.76 9.16 7.95
CA GLU A 84 9.60 9.01 8.79
C GLU A 84 8.83 10.33 8.83
N GLY A 85 7.59 10.32 8.32
CA GLY A 85 6.69 11.47 8.39
C GLY A 85 6.48 12.25 7.09
N ALA A 86 7.05 11.84 5.95
CA ALA A 86 6.68 12.45 4.67
C ALA A 86 5.19 12.21 4.35
N ASP A 87 4.44 13.29 4.14
CA ASP A 87 3.03 13.23 3.74
C ASP A 87 2.90 12.56 2.37
N ALA A 88 2.10 11.51 2.31
CA ALA A 88 1.84 10.73 1.09
C ALA A 88 1.43 11.63 -0.09
N ALA A 89 0.63 12.67 0.16
CA ALA A 89 0.19 13.58 -0.89
C ALA A 89 1.36 14.39 -1.49
N GLN A 90 2.28 14.87 -0.64
CA GLN A 90 3.45 15.64 -1.06
C GLN A 90 4.43 14.77 -1.86
N THR A 91 4.65 13.53 -1.41
CA THR A 91 5.46 12.55 -2.15
C THR A 91 4.89 12.30 -3.53
N VAL A 92 3.58 12.05 -3.64
CA VAL A 92 2.94 11.79 -4.94
C VAL A 92 3.01 13.02 -5.85
N ALA A 93 2.83 14.23 -5.31
CA ALA A 93 3.00 15.47 -6.08
C ALA A 93 4.43 15.64 -6.62
N ALA A 94 5.44 15.39 -5.78
CA ALA A 94 6.85 15.42 -6.19
C ALA A 94 7.18 14.34 -7.23
N LEU A 95 6.62 13.14 -7.05
CA LEU A 95 6.78 12.03 -8.00
C LEU A 95 6.13 12.35 -9.35
N ARG A 96 4.95 12.96 -9.35
CA ARG A 96 4.26 13.37 -10.57
C ARG A 96 5.02 14.46 -11.34
N LYS A 97 5.66 15.39 -10.62
CA LYS A 97 6.50 16.44 -11.22
C LYS A 97 7.80 15.87 -11.82
N SER A 98 8.45 14.93 -11.13
CA SER A 98 9.74 14.37 -11.55
C SER A 98 9.62 13.21 -12.54
N LYS A 99 8.55 12.42 -12.46
CA LYS A 99 8.30 11.21 -13.27
C LYS A 99 6.85 11.14 -13.73
N PRO A 100 6.41 12.06 -14.62
CA PRO A 100 5.02 12.14 -15.06
C PRO A 100 4.54 10.87 -15.77
N PHE A 101 5.43 10.13 -16.44
CA PHE A 101 5.10 8.88 -17.15
C PHE A 101 4.59 7.74 -16.25
N LEU A 102 4.75 7.84 -14.93
CA LEU A 102 4.18 6.87 -13.98
C LEU A 102 2.68 7.09 -13.74
N PHE A 103 2.12 8.21 -14.19
CA PHE A 103 0.73 8.60 -13.96
C PHE A 103 -0.02 8.74 -15.29
N ARG A 104 -1.31 8.43 -15.26
CA ARG A 104 -2.20 8.70 -16.38
C ARG A 104 -2.44 10.21 -16.43
N ASP A 105 -2.02 10.85 -17.51
CA ASP A 105 -2.45 12.21 -17.78
C ASP A 105 -3.96 12.22 -18.02
N ALA A 106 -4.69 13.05 -17.28
CA ALA A 106 -6.12 13.26 -17.50
C ALA A 106 -6.43 13.72 -18.93
N LYS A 107 -5.44 14.23 -19.67
CA LYS A 107 -5.56 14.65 -21.08
C LYS A 107 -5.47 13.50 -22.08
N THR A 108 -4.99 12.32 -21.70
CA THR A 108 -4.89 11.14 -22.58
C THR A 108 -6.04 10.15 -22.38
N GLY A 109 -7.19 10.65 -21.90
CA GLY A 109 -8.48 9.95 -21.97
C GLY A 109 -9.03 9.88 -23.39
N SER A 110 -8.25 9.30 -24.31
CA SER A 110 -8.75 8.79 -25.58
C SER A 110 -7.82 7.65 -25.92
N GLY A 111 -8.30 6.42 -25.74
CA GLY A 111 -7.55 5.24 -26.15
C GLY A 111 -7.06 5.44 -27.58
N ALA A 112 -5.80 5.09 -27.82
CA ALA A 112 -5.30 4.78 -29.14
C ALA A 112 -5.96 3.46 -29.61
N ALA A 113 -7.29 3.43 -29.69
CA ALA A 113 -7.96 2.61 -30.66
C ALA A 113 -7.64 3.28 -31.99
N MET A 114 -6.96 2.54 -32.87
CA MET A 114 -6.77 2.86 -34.28
C MET A 114 -8.13 2.96 -34.97
N SER A 115 -8.94 3.96 -34.64
CA SER A 115 -10.15 4.27 -35.37
C SER A 115 -9.72 5.16 -36.52
N ALA A 116 -9.68 4.55 -37.71
CA ALA A 116 -9.46 5.25 -38.96
C ALA A 116 -10.36 6.50 -38.99
N ARG A 117 -9.72 7.66 -39.11
CA ARG A 117 -10.35 8.96 -39.28
C ARG A 117 -11.44 8.81 -40.35
N ALA A 118 -12.71 8.88 -39.93
CA ALA A 118 -13.83 8.85 -40.86
C ALA A 118 -13.66 10.02 -41.84
N PRO A 119 -13.66 9.77 -43.16
CA PRO A 119 -13.66 10.87 -44.12
C PRO A 119 -14.95 11.69 -43.89
N ALA A 120 -14.80 13.02 -43.88
CA ALA A 120 -15.92 13.94 -43.75
C ALA A 120 -17.04 13.53 -44.70
N GLY A 121 -18.22 13.28 -44.14
CA GLY A 121 -19.32 12.57 -44.78
C GLY A 121 -19.79 13.24 -46.06
N ARG A 122 -19.99 12.43 -47.11
CA ARG A 122 -20.82 12.85 -48.25
C ARG A 122 -22.27 12.95 -47.75
N PRO A 123 -23.06 13.95 -48.19
CA PRO A 123 -24.39 14.26 -47.66
C PRO A 123 -25.47 13.16 -47.82
N GLY A 124 -25.14 12.01 -48.43
CA GLY A 124 -26.02 10.84 -48.53
C GLY A 124 -25.84 9.78 -47.43
N VAL A 125 -24.66 9.70 -46.80
CA VAL A 125 -24.37 8.66 -45.80
C VAL A 125 -25.00 9.00 -44.45
N GLU A 126 -24.98 10.28 -44.07
CA GLU A 126 -25.54 10.79 -42.82
C GLU A 126 -27.06 10.60 -42.75
N ARG A 127 -27.79 10.95 -43.83
CA ARG A 127 -29.25 10.71 -43.90
C ARG A 127 -29.61 9.23 -43.77
N ALA A 128 -28.85 8.34 -44.39
CA ALA A 128 -29.08 6.90 -44.26
C ALA A 128 -28.76 6.38 -42.85
N ALA A 129 -27.79 6.99 -42.16
CA ALA A 129 -27.48 6.69 -40.76
C ALA A 129 -28.62 7.12 -39.82
N ASP A 130 -29.13 8.34 -40.00
CA ASP A 130 -30.24 8.88 -39.20
C ASP A 130 -31.51 8.04 -39.41
N GLU A 131 -31.82 7.68 -40.64
CA GLU A 131 -32.98 6.83 -40.98
C GLU A 131 -32.86 5.44 -40.36
N ALA A 132 -31.68 4.81 -40.40
CA ALA A 132 -31.44 3.52 -39.77
C ALA A 132 -31.52 3.58 -38.23
N ALA A 133 -31.04 4.67 -37.62
CA ALA A 133 -31.12 4.89 -36.19
C ALA A 133 -32.57 5.15 -35.73
N ALA A 134 -33.35 5.91 -36.51
CA ALA A 134 -34.73 6.24 -36.19
C ALA A 134 -35.70 5.06 -36.39
N THR A 135 -35.50 4.26 -37.44
CA THR A 135 -36.43 3.17 -37.79
C THR A 135 -36.04 1.83 -37.19
N GLY A 136 -34.75 1.58 -36.96
CA GLY A 136 -34.23 0.28 -36.51
C GLY A 136 -34.45 -0.86 -37.51
N ASP A 137 -34.97 -0.57 -38.71
CA ASP A 137 -35.28 -1.58 -39.72
C ASP A 137 -34.00 -2.08 -40.41
N ARG A 138 -33.96 -3.38 -40.65
CA ARG A 138 -32.86 -4.06 -41.33
C ARG A 138 -32.65 -3.51 -42.73
N ALA A 139 -33.70 -3.14 -43.46
CA ALA A 139 -33.55 -2.57 -44.80
C ALA A 139 -32.82 -1.22 -44.78
N SER A 140 -33.18 -0.34 -43.84
CA SER A 140 -32.53 0.96 -43.61
C SER A 140 -31.07 0.79 -43.20
N LEU A 141 -30.78 -0.15 -42.29
CA LEU A 141 -29.40 -0.46 -41.88
C LEU A 141 -28.54 -0.97 -43.05
N LEU A 142 -29.08 -1.82 -43.92
CA LEU A 142 -28.35 -2.34 -45.08
C LEU A 142 -28.07 -1.23 -46.12
N ARG A 143 -28.99 -0.27 -46.31
CA ARG A 143 -28.76 0.91 -47.16
C ARG A 143 -27.58 1.73 -46.63
N TYR A 144 -27.58 2.05 -45.32
CA TYR A 144 -26.47 2.76 -44.68
C TYR A 144 -25.14 2.01 -44.80
N MET A 145 -25.12 0.70 -44.56
CA MET A 145 -23.91 -0.12 -44.67
C MET A 145 -23.34 -0.16 -46.09
N ARG A 146 -24.18 -0.16 -47.13
CA ARG A 146 -23.72 -0.06 -48.54
C ARG A 146 -23.14 1.32 -48.83
N ALA A 147 -23.87 2.39 -48.48
CA ALA A 147 -23.41 3.76 -48.69
C ALA A 147 -22.07 4.03 -47.99
N ARG A 148 -21.88 3.51 -46.77
CA ARG A 148 -20.63 3.60 -46.01
C ARG A 148 -19.46 2.87 -46.67
N ARG A 149 -19.71 1.72 -47.30
CA ARG A 149 -18.68 0.94 -48.01
C ARG A 149 -18.25 1.62 -49.31
N GLU A 150 -19.21 2.20 -50.04
CA GLU A 150 -18.94 2.97 -51.26
C GLU A 150 -18.20 4.27 -50.96
N SER A 151 -18.47 4.92 -49.82
CA SER A 151 -17.74 6.12 -49.40
C SER A 151 -16.34 5.86 -48.86
N SER A 152 -16.00 4.60 -48.58
CA SER A 152 -14.70 4.18 -48.05
C SER A 152 -13.72 3.72 -49.15
N LYS A 153 -14.18 3.68 -50.40
CA LYS A 153 -13.39 3.29 -51.58
C LYS A 153 -12.99 4.54 -52.36
#